data_AF-A0A9D5RR10-F1
#
_entry.id   AF-A0A9D5RR10-F1
#
_cell.length_a   1.000
_cell.length_b   1.000
_cell.length_c   1.000
_cell.angle_alpha   90.00
_cell.angle_beta   90.00
_cell.angle_gamma   90.00
#
_symmetry.space_group_name_H-M   'P 1'
#
loop_
_entity.id
_entity.type
_entity.pdbx_description
1 polymer ?
#
loop_
_entity_poly.entity_id
_entity_poly.type
_entity_poly.pdbx_seq_one_letter_code
_entity_poly.pdbx_strand_id
1 'polypeptide(L)'
;MFNKVRSKGVGIWPCAQKVQDIPSHILSYVENRIQLPPNAFSTLQIKEIRTTATHFRKNPAFDTFEVMKSLTAGQVLISPVGEDRHPFPVKNGTILPPQSSTEPVSDSDIGNYLKNNSLYRSLPSYLDQICKDVRI
;
A
#
# COMPACT_ATOMS: atom_id res chain seq x y z
N MET A 1 -1.63 20.80 3.01
CA MET A 1 -1.36 20.36 1.62
C MET A 1 -2.17 19.11 1.26
N PHE A 2 -2.22 18.07 2.11
CA PHE A 2 -3.05 16.85 1.88
C PHE A 2 -4.58 17.04 2.04
N ASN A 3 -5.03 18.15 2.58
CA ASN A 3 -6.43 18.48 2.79
C ASN A 3 -7.25 18.75 1.51
N LYS A 4 -6.63 18.77 0.31
CA LYS A 4 -7.31 19.04 -0.97
C LYS A 4 -7.04 18.00 -2.07
N VAL A 5 -6.45 16.85 -1.76
CA VAL A 5 -6.15 15.84 -2.80
C VAL A 5 -7.43 15.21 -3.38
N ARG A 6 -8.41 14.87 -2.53
CA ARG A 6 -9.67 14.24 -2.97
C ARG A 6 -10.50 15.13 -3.91
N SER A 7 -10.57 16.43 -3.64
CA SER A 7 -11.33 17.37 -4.50
C SER A 7 -10.63 17.66 -5.84
N LYS A 8 -9.36 17.28 -5.98
CA LYS A 8 -8.60 17.38 -7.23
C LYS A 8 -8.53 16.06 -8.01
N GLY A 9 -9.20 15.01 -7.54
CA GLY A 9 -9.15 13.68 -8.18
C GLY A 9 -7.80 12.97 -8.02
N VAL A 10 -6.99 13.36 -7.03
CA VAL A 10 -5.67 12.74 -6.78
C VAL A 10 -5.76 11.78 -5.60
N GLY A 11 -5.32 10.53 -5.79
CA GLY A 11 -5.20 9.53 -4.73
C GLY A 11 -3.76 9.35 -4.28
N ILE A 12 -3.57 9.04 -2.99
CA ILE A 12 -2.26 8.80 -2.39
C ILE A 12 -2.29 7.47 -1.64
N TRP A 13 -1.31 6.62 -1.92
CA TRP A 13 -1.10 5.35 -1.23
C TRP A 13 0.33 5.28 -0.70
N PRO A 14 0.57 5.63 0.58
CA PRO A 14 1.87 5.43 1.17
C PRO A 14 2.12 3.93 1.38
N CYS A 15 3.24 3.44 0.86
CA CYS A 15 3.68 2.06 1.04
C CYS A 15 4.96 2.07 1.88
N ALA A 16 4.93 1.44 3.05
CA ALA A 16 6.07 1.34 3.96
C ALA A 16 6.15 -0.05 4.57
N GLN A 17 7.37 -0.47 4.95
CA GLN A 17 7.57 -1.73 5.66
C GLN A 17 7.08 -1.63 7.12
N LYS A 18 7.24 -0.46 7.74
CA LYS A 18 6.74 -0.20 9.09
C LYS A 18 5.82 1.01 9.07
N VAL A 19 4.71 0.91 9.81
CA VAL A 19 3.72 1.99 9.90
C VAL A 19 4.33 3.26 10.52
N GLN A 20 5.28 3.11 11.45
CA GLN A 20 5.97 4.23 12.11
C GLN A 20 6.84 5.07 11.17
N ASP A 21 7.21 4.54 10.00
CA ASP A 21 7.98 5.28 9.01
C ASP A 21 7.10 6.29 8.26
N ILE A 22 5.77 6.18 8.38
CA ILE A 22 4.81 7.11 7.79
C ILE A 22 4.47 8.19 8.83
N PRO A 23 4.67 9.49 8.51
CA PRO A 23 4.32 10.59 9.40
C PRO A 23 2.83 10.54 9.83
N SER A 24 2.58 10.78 11.12
CA SER A 24 1.24 10.74 11.71
C SER A 24 0.24 11.66 11.01
N HIS A 25 0.69 12.83 10.55
CA HIS A 25 -0.13 13.79 9.81
C HIS A 25 -0.55 13.28 8.42
N ILE A 26 0.08 12.25 7.86
CA ILE A 26 -0.35 11.59 6.61
C ILE A 26 -1.30 10.45 6.95
N LEU A 27 -0.98 9.65 7.98
CA LEU A 27 -1.81 8.54 8.45
C LEU A 27 -3.24 8.98 8.85
N SER A 28 -3.41 10.22 9.31
CA SER A 28 -4.73 10.78 9.62
C SER A 28 -5.63 11.01 8.40
N TYR A 29 -5.07 11.08 7.19
CA TYR A 29 -5.83 11.23 5.94
C TYR A 29 -5.98 9.91 5.16
N VAL A 30 -5.24 8.86 5.55
CA VAL A 30 -5.27 7.56 4.88
C VAL A 30 -6.11 6.58 5.67
N GLU A 31 -7.37 6.49 5.27
CA GLU A 31 -8.37 5.66 5.93
C GLU A 31 -8.40 4.22 5.40
N ASN A 32 -8.05 4.01 4.13
CA ASN A 32 -7.92 2.67 3.55
C ASN A 32 -6.65 2.00 4.09
N ARG A 33 -6.78 0.76 4.56
CA ARG A 33 -5.65 -0.01 5.10
C ARG A 33 -5.51 -1.37 4.43
N ILE A 34 -4.27 -1.69 4.05
CA ILE A 34 -3.86 -2.97 3.51
C ILE A 34 -2.58 -3.36 4.24
N GLN A 35 -2.58 -4.49 4.94
CA GLN A 35 -1.43 -4.98 5.70
C GLN A 35 -1.06 -6.39 5.22
N LEU A 36 0.16 -6.49 4.71
CA LEU A 36 0.80 -7.76 4.35
C LEU A 36 1.39 -8.45 5.59
N PRO A 37 1.75 -9.75 5.48
CA PRO A 37 2.29 -10.50 6.60
C PRO A 37 3.53 -9.82 7.20
N PRO A 38 3.56 -9.53 8.51
CA PRO A 38 4.74 -8.96 9.15
C PRO A 38 5.77 -10.04 9.48
N ASN A 39 7.05 -9.71 9.36
CA ASN A 39 8.14 -10.57 9.82
C ASN A 39 8.32 -10.40 11.34
N ALA A 40 7.79 -11.36 12.11
CA ALA A 40 7.70 -11.27 13.57
C ALA A 40 8.61 -12.30 14.25
N PHE A 41 9.86 -11.94 14.54
CA PHE A 41 10.81 -12.84 15.22
C PHE A 41 11.23 -12.33 16.60
N SER A 42 11.03 -11.03 16.88
CA SER A 42 11.47 -10.37 18.11
C SER A 42 10.30 -9.78 18.91
N THR A 43 10.49 -9.62 20.22
CA THR A 43 9.50 -9.00 21.13
C THR A 43 9.15 -7.57 20.73
N LEU A 44 10.11 -6.83 20.16
CA LEU A 44 9.88 -5.48 19.64
C LEU A 44 8.90 -5.50 18.47
N GLN A 45 9.12 -6.40 17.50
CA GLN A 45 8.23 -6.57 16.35
C GLN A 45 6.82 -7.02 16.77
N ILE A 46 6.69 -7.85 17.80
CA ILE A 46 5.36 -8.24 18.32
C ILE A 46 4.60 -7.03 18.87
N LYS A 47 5.29 -6.09 19.55
CA LYS A 47 4.68 -4.84 20.02
C LYS A 47 4.29 -3.94 18.85
N GLU A 48 5.11 -3.86 17.81
CA GLU A 48 4.78 -3.13 16.58
C GLU A 48 3.54 -3.72 15.91
N ILE A 49 3.45 -5.05 15.78
CA ILE A 49 2.29 -5.75 15.18
C ILE A 49 1.02 -5.52 16.00
N ARG A 50 1.12 -5.58 17.34
CA ARG A 50 -0.01 -5.25 18.23
C ARG A 50 -0.48 -3.82 18.02
N THR A 51 0.46 -2.89 17.91
CA THR A 51 0.15 -1.48 17.63
C THR A 51 -0.52 -1.35 16.27
N THR A 52 -0.01 -1.98 15.21
CA THR A 52 -0.63 -1.96 13.87
C THR A 52 -2.04 -2.56 13.89
N ALA A 53 -2.27 -3.65 14.63
CA ALA A 53 -3.57 -4.30 14.74
C ALA A 53 -4.65 -3.39 15.35
N THR A 54 -4.29 -2.47 16.27
CA THR A 54 -5.27 -1.52 16.86
C THR A 54 -5.72 -0.44 15.88
N HIS A 55 -4.99 -0.22 14.78
CA HIS A 55 -5.34 0.78 13.76
C HIS A 55 -6.46 0.28 12.82
N PHE A 56 -6.81 -1.01 12.88
CA PHE A 56 -7.90 -1.59 12.13
C PHE A 56 -9.22 -1.48 12.90
N ARG A 57 -10.32 -1.29 12.17
CA ARG A 57 -11.65 -1.45 12.75
C ARG A 57 -11.84 -2.90 13.17
N LYS A 58 -12.18 -3.11 14.44
CA LYS A 58 -12.39 -4.44 15.02
C LYS A 58 -13.43 -5.22 14.22
N ASN A 59 -13.13 -6.50 13.99
CA ASN A 59 -14.08 -7.45 13.43
C ASN A 59 -14.55 -8.39 14.55
N PRO A 60 -15.86 -8.54 14.80
CA PRO A 60 -16.35 -9.47 15.83
C PRO A 60 -16.05 -10.95 15.50
N ALA A 61 -15.77 -11.28 14.24
CA ALA A 61 -15.52 -12.65 13.82
C ALA A 61 -14.11 -13.16 14.18
N PHE A 62 -13.13 -12.28 14.38
CA PHE A 62 -11.76 -12.70 14.69
C PHE A 62 -10.93 -11.60 15.36
N ASP A 63 -9.89 -12.00 16.07
CA ASP A 63 -8.89 -11.07 16.61
C ASP A 63 -7.87 -10.68 15.52
N THR A 64 -7.79 -9.39 15.21
CA THR A 64 -6.90 -8.85 14.17
C THR A 64 -5.43 -9.16 14.44
N PHE A 65 -4.98 -9.13 15.69
CA PHE A 65 -3.59 -9.38 16.04
C PHE A 65 -3.24 -10.85 15.86
N GLU A 66 -4.11 -11.77 16.28
CA GLU A 66 -3.92 -13.21 16.08
C GLU A 66 -3.91 -13.58 14.59
N VAL A 67 -4.83 -13.03 13.81
CA VAL A 67 -4.84 -13.25 12.36
C VAL A 67 -3.59 -12.64 11.71
N MET A 68 -3.20 -11.42 12.08
CA MET A 68 -2.02 -10.76 11.51
C MET A 68 -0.73 -11.56 11.72
N LYS A 69 -0.55 -12.21 12.88
CA LYS A 69 0.61 -13.08 13.14
C LYS A 69 0.63 -14.36 12.31
N SER A 70 -0.55 -14.89 11.96
CA SER A 70 -0.71 -16.16 11.25
C SER A 70 -0.78 -16.00 9.73
N LEU A 71 -0.72 -14.77 9.22
CA LEU A 71 -0.68 -14.51 7.79
C LEU A 71 0.56 -15.14 7.15
N THR A 72 0.35 -15.76 6.01
CA THR A 72 1.39 -16.32 5.14
C THR A 72 1.51 -15.53 3.84
N ALA A 73 2.55 -15.80 3.04
CA ALA A 73 2.75 -15.15 1.76
C ALA A 73 1.51 -15.27 0.86
N GLY A 74 1.09 -14.16 0.26
CA GLY A 74 -0.15 -14.08 -0.53
C GLY A 74 -1.42 -13.79 0.29
N GLN A 75 -1.36 -13.79 1.62
CA GLN A 75 -2.49 -13.36 2.47
C GLN A 75 -2.34 -11.90 2.91
N VAL A 76 -3.46 -11.25 3.20
CA VAL A 76 -3.50 -9.82 3.49
C VAL A 76 -4.69 -9.46 4.38
N LEU A 77 -4.52 -8.48 5.26
CA LEU A 77 -5.60 -7.84 5.98
C LEU A 77 -6.01 -6.55 5.28
N ILE A 78 -7.30 -6.41 4.96
CA ILE A 78 -7.83 -5.29 4.20
C ILE A 78 -8.99 -4.66 4.98
N SER A 79 -8.97 -3.33 5.07
CA SER A 79 -10.04 -2.52 5.65
C SER A 79 -10.30 -1.35 4.72
N PRO A 80 -11.15 -1.52 3.70
CA PRO A 80 -11.52 -0.44 2.80
C PRO A 80 -12.53 0.50 3.46
N VAL A 81 -12.61 1.72 2.95
CA VAL A 81 -13.58 2.72 3.39
C VAL A 81 -14.87 2.59 2.59
N GLY A 82 -16.01 2.62 3.29
CA GLY A 82 -17.34 2.64 2.67
C GLY A 82 -17.72 3.99 2.09
N GLU A 83 -18.85 4.02 1.40
CA GLU A 83 -19.40 5.25 0.81
C GLU A 83 -19.71 6.32 1.87
N ASP A 84 -20.04 5.86 3.08
CA ASP A 84 -20.29 6.66 4.26
C ASP A 84 -19.03 7.22 4.94
N ARG A 85 -17.84 7.00 4.34
CA ARG A 85 -16.52 7.38 4.87
C ARG A 85 -16.14 6.70 6.18
N HIS A 86 -16.76 5.57 6.52
CA HIS A 86 -16.32 4.76 7.63
C HIS A 86 -15.54 3.54 7.11
N PRO A 87 -14.42 3.16 7.74
CA PRO A 87 -13.72 1.92 7.39
C PRO A 87 -14.63 0.73 7.69
N PHE A 88 -14.71 -0.23 6.78
CA PHE A 88 -15.34 -1.52 7.05
C PHE A 88 -14.55 -2.30 8.12
N PRO A 89 -15.19 -3.22 8.87
CA PRO A 89 -14.47 -4.16 9.70
C PRO A 89 -13.38 -4.88 8.90
N VAL A 90 -12.20 -5.05 9.49
CA VAL A 90 -11.07 -5.69 8.82
C VAL A 90 -11.44 -7.08 8.31
N LYS A 91 -11.01 -7.42 7.10
CA LYS A 91 -11.19 -8.74 6.51
C LYS A 91 -9.84 -9.35 6.15
N ASN A 92 -9.75 -10.67 6.28
CA ASN A 92 -8.67 -11.44 5.70
C ASN A 92 -8.97 -11.69 4.22
N GLY A 93 -7.96 -11.59 3.38
CA GLY A 93 -8.05 -11.82 1.95
C GLY A 93 -6.76 -12.42 1.39
N THR A 94 -6.80 -12.70 0.09
CA THR A 94 -5.65 -13.18 -0.67
C THR A 94 -5.33 -12.15 -1.74
N ILE A 95 -4.04 -11.88 -1.93
CA ILE A 95 -3.55 -10.99 -2.99
C ILE A 95 -2.94 -11.83 -4.10
N LEU A 96 -3.22 -11.45 -5.35
CA LEU A 96 -2.58 -12.06 -6.50
C LEU A 96 -1.08 -11.73 -6.45
N PRO A 97 -0.18 -12.69 -6.72
CA PRO A 97 1.24 -12.40 -6.82
C PRO A 97 1.50 -11.37 -7.92
N PRO A 98 2.53 -10.52 -7.77
CA PRO A 98 2.87 -9.56 -8.79
C PRO A 98 3.28 -10.29 -10.08
N GLN A 99 2.72 -9.85 -11.20
CA GLN A 99 3.12 -10.31 -12.54
C GLN A 99 4.30 -9.46 -13.04
N SER A 100 5.31 -9.28 -12.20
CA SER A 100 6.51 -8.51 -12.50
C SER A 100 7.71 -9.44 -12.67
N SER A 101 8.62 -9.09 -13.57
CA SER A 101 9.95 -9.70 -13.58
C SER A 101 10.78 -9.16 -12.42
N THR A 102 11.60 -10.02 -11.81
CA THR A 102 12.65 -9.63 -10.86
C THR A 102 13.96 -9.27 -11.55
N GLU A 103 14.05 -9.50 -12.86
CA GLU A 103 15.24 -9.19 -13.65
C GLU A 103 15.21 -7.71 -14.07
N PRO A 104 16.38 -7.04 -14.12
CA PRO A 104 16.48 -5.70 -14.64
C PRO A 104 15.95 -5.65 -16.08
N VAL A 105 15.03 -4.73 -16.35
CA VAL A 105 14.50 -4.52 -17.70
C VAL A 105 15.60 -3.87 -18.55
N SER A 106 15.82 -4.37 -19.77
CA SER A 106 16.82 -3.78 -20.66
C SER A 106 16.39 -2.38 -21.12
N ASP A 107 17.34 -1.48 -21.39
CA ASP A 107 17.05 -0.15 -21.95
C ASP A 107 16.24 -0.23 -23.25
N SER A 108 16.45 -1.30 -24.04
CA SER A 108 15.71 -1.55 -25.27
C SER A 108 14.25 -1.91 -25.02
N ASP A 109 13.97 -2.70 -23.99
CA ASP A 109 12.62 -3.09 -23.59
C ASP A 109 11.86 -1.91 -22.97
N ILE A 110 12.55 -1.09 -22.16
CA ILE A 110 12.00 0.18 -21.65
C ILE A 110 11.61 1.07 -22.83
N GLY A 111 12.52 1.29 -23.80
CA GLY A 111 12.25 2.12 -24.97
C GLY A 111 11.06 1.62 -25.80
N ASN A 112 10.93 0.31 -25.97
CA ASN A 112 9.81 -0.29 -26.69
C ASN A 112 8.48 -0.16 -25.91
N TYR A 113 8.51 -0.41 -24.60
CA TYR A 113 7.34 -0.27 -23.73
C TYR A 113 6.81 1.18 -23.72
N LEU A 114 7.71 2.16 -23.59
CA LEU A 114 7.35 3.58 -23.59
C LEU A 114 6.78 4.04 -24.94
N LYS A 115 7.34 3.58 -26.07
CA LYS A 115 6.82 3.91 -27.42
C LYS A 115 5.40 3.39 -27.67
N ASN A 116 5.09 2.24 -27.10
CA ASN A 116 3.81 1.55 -27.26
C ASN A 116 2.76 1.98 -26.23
N ASN A 117 3.17 2.66 -25.15
CA ASN A 117 2.25 3.15 -24.13
C ASN A 117 1.64 4.49 -24.56
N SER A 118 0.32 4.49 -24.82
CA SER A 118 -0.43 5.69 -25.20
C SER A 118 -0.38 6.79 -24.13
N LEU A 119 -0.27 6.42 -22.85
CA LEU A 119 -0.16 7.36 -21.75
C LEU A 119 1.18 8.11 -21.79
N TYR A 120 2.27 7.44 -22.17
CA TYR A 120 3.60 8.05 -22.22
C TYR A 120 3.65 9.28 -23.12
N ARG A 121 2.94 9.25 -24.25
CA ARG A 121 2.83 10.40 -25.18
C ARG A 121 2.04 11.57 -24.60
N SER A 122 1.15 11.30 -23.64
CA SER A 122 0.28 12.30 -23.01
C SER A 122 0.81 12.82 -21.67
N LEU A 123 1.90 12.25 -21.15
CA LEU A 123 2.44 12.63 -19.85
C LEU A 123 3.02 14.05 -19.92
N PRO A 124 2.59 14.96 -19.03
CA PRO A 124 3.25 16.24 -18.82
C PRO A 124 4.75 16.04 -18.52
N SER A 125 5.58 16.92 -19.07
CA SER A 125 7.05 16.86 -18.95
C SER A 125 7.57 16.82 -17.50
N TYR A 126 6.80 17.33 -16.53
CA TYR A 126 7.15 17.22 -15.10
C TYR A 126 7.00 15.80 -14.53
N LEU A 127 6.03 15.01 -15.00
CA LEU A 127 5.86 13.62 -14.57
C LEU A 127 6.90 12.68 -15.20
N ASP A 128 7.33 12.99 -16.44
CA ASP A 128 8.43 12.27 -17.11
C ASP A 128 9.75 12.40 -16.34
N GLN A 129 10.00 13.54 -15.67
CA GLN A 129 11.16 13.72 -14.79
C GLN A 129 11.13 12.77 -13.57
N ILE A 130 9.97 12.66 -12.91
CA ILE A 130 9.79 11.79 -11.74
C ILE A 130 9.99 10.31 -12.12
N CYS A 131 9.49 9.88 -13.28
CA CYS A 131 9.68 8.51 -13.76
C CYS A 131 11.14 8.19 -14.11
N LYS A 132 11.94 9.18 -14.55
CA LYS A 132 13.37 9.00 -14.86
C LYS A 132 14.24 8.89 -13.61
N ASP A 133 13.84 9.56 -12.52
CA ASP A 133 14.57 9.56 -11.26
C ASP A 133 14.31 8.30 -10.42
N VAL A 134 13.18 7.62 -10.62
CA VAL A 134 12.90 6.30 -10.04
C VAL A 134 13.52 5.23 -10.94
N ARG A 135 14.85 5.10 -10.90
CA ARG A 135 15.53 3.88 -11.36
C ARG A 135 15.20 2.75 -10.38
N ILE A 136 14.35 1.83 -10.82
CA ILE A 136 14.25 0.49 -10.23
C ILE A 136 15.41 -0.34 -10.78
#